data_AF-A0A348YYN5-F1
#
_entry.id   AF-A0A348YYN5-F1
#
_cell.length_a   1.000
_cell.length_b   1.000
_cell.length_c   1.000
_cell.angle_alpha   90.00
_cell.angle_beta   90.00
_cell.angle_gamma   90.00
#
_symmetry.space_group_name_H-M   'P 1'
#
loop_
_entity.id
_entity.type
_entity.pdbx_description
1 polymer ?
#
loop_
_entity_poly.entity_id
_entity_poly.type
_entity_poly.pdbx_seq_one_letter_code
_entity_poly.pdbx_strand_id
1 'polypeptide(L)'
;MATWIAHLRIAENILKNMDDLDSIAFILGNVGPDSGVPNEDWSSFNPPKKITHWINEENNIDAERFFDKYIKNNFMEYSKYSYVLGYYIHLLTDIEWRSEER
;
A
#
# COMPACT_ATOMS: atom_id res chain seq x y z
N MET A 1 -2.33 6.24 -10.26
CA MET A 1 -2.17 5.09 -9.37
C MET A 1 -1.63 4.00 -10.24
N ALA A 2 -0.63 3.29 -9.75
CA ALA A 2 -0.06 2.20 -10.49
C ALA A 2 -1.12 1.09 -10.67
N THR A 3 -0.87 0.20 -11.62
CA THR A 3 -1.73 -0.97 -11.81
C THR A 3 -1.40 -2.03 -10.76
N TRP A 4 -2.34 -2.93 -10.45
CA TRP A 4 -2.10 -4.01 -9.48
C TRP A 4 -0.87 -4.85 -9.81
N ILE A 5 -0.62 -5.10 -11.11
CA ILE A 5 0.56 -5.84 -11.54
C ILE A 5 1.86 -5.07 -11.31
N ALA A 6 1.84 -3.73 -11.41
CA ALA A 6 3.01 -2.90 -11.10
C ALA A 6 3.38 -2.98 -9.61
N HIS A 7 2.40 -2.92 -8.71
CA HIS A 7 2.64 -3.13 -7.27
C HIS A 7 3.26 -4.50 -6.97
N LEU A 8 2.74 -5.57 -7.59
CA LEU A 8 3.31 -6.91 -7.44
C LEU A 8 4.75 -7.01 -7.96
N ARG A 9 5.06 -6.35 -9.09
CA ARG A 9 6.42 -6.34 -9.65
C ARG A 9 7.41 -5.57 -8.78
N ILE A 10 6.98 -4.46 -8.20
CA ILE A 10 7.80 -3.70 -7.24
C ILE A 10 8.05 -4.54 -5.99
N ALA A 11 7.01 -5.17 -5.44
CA ALA A 11 7.13 -6.05 -4.29
C ALA A 11 8.10 -7.22 -4.56
N GLU A 12 7.94 -7.92 -5.68
CA GLU A 12 8.83 -8.99 -6.14
C GLU A 12 10.29 -8.51 -6.23
N ASN A 13 10.52 -7.31 -6.75
CA ASN A 13 11.86 -6.77 -6.90
C ASN A 13 12.52 -6.40 -5.56
N ILE A 14 11.74 -5.88 -4.60
CA ILE A 14 12.23 -5.56 -3.25
C ILE A 14 12.61 -6.84 -2.50
N LEU A 15 11.76 -7.88 -2.56
CA LEU A 15 11.99 -9.16 -1.89
C LEU A 15 13.26 -9.89 -2.37
N LYS A 16 13.78 -9.59 -3.56
CA LYS A 16 15.08 -10.13 -4.02
C LYS A 16 16.27 -9.62 -3.20
N ASN A 17 16.10 -8.52 -2.48
CA ASN A 17 17.16 -7.83 -1.76
C ASN A 17 16.87 -7.69 -0.24
N MET A 18 15.74 -8.23 0.23
CA MET A 18 15.30 -8.15 1.63
C MET A 18 14.79 -9.51 2.09
N ASP A 19 15.66 -10.25 2.80
CA ASP A 19 15.37 -11.61 3.26
C ASP A 19 14.62 -11.64 4.61
N ASP A 20 14.54 -10.51 5.33
CA ASP A 20 13.92 -10.37 6.66
C ASP A 20 12.47 -9.86 6.58
N LEU A 21 11.71 -10.38 5.60
CA LEU A 21 10.28 -10.10 5.46
C LEU A 21 9.48 -11.39 5.25
N ASP A 22 8.30 -11.46 5.85
CA ASP A 22 7.30 -12.45 5.46
C ASP A 22 6.81 -12.07 4.06
N SER A 23 7.28 -12.82 3.07
CA SER A 23 7.05 -12.54 1.65
C SER A 23 5.57 -12.53 1.30
N ILE A 24 4.77 -13.44 1.87
CA ILE A 24 3.33 -13.52 1.62
C ILE A 24 2.66 -12.28 2.22
N ALA A 25 2.95 -11.97 3.47
CA ALA A 25 2.35 -10.82 4.14
C ALA A 25 2.74 -9.50 3.45
N PHE A 26 4.01 -9.34 3.03
CA PHE A 26 4.49 -8.18 2.31
C PHE A 26 3.82 -7.99 0.94
N ILE A 27 3.67 -9.07 0.17
CA ILE A 27 2.94 -9.05 -1.11
C ILE A 27 1.47 -8.68 -0.89
N LEU A 28 0.81 -9.27 0.11
CA LEU A 28 -0.57 -8.93 0.47
C LEU A 28 -0.71 -7.46 0.88
N GLY A 29 0.27 -6.92 1.60
CA GLY A 29 0.33 -5.50 1.94
C GLY A 29 0.36 -4.60 0.71
N ASN A 30 1.11 -4.98 -0.33
CA ASN A 30 1.24 -4.20 -1.57
C ASN A 30 -0.04 -4.13 -2.42
N VAL A 31 -0.97 -5.07 -2.25
CA VAL A 31 -2.26 -5.09 -3.00
C VAL A 31 -3.47 -4.79 -2.13
N GLY A 32 -3.30 -4.83 -0.80
CA GLY A 32 -4.36 -4.59 0.17
C GLY A 32 -5.16 -3.30 -0.05
N PRO A 33 -4.52 -2.14 -0.30
CA PRO A 33 -5.23 -0.87 -0.51
C PRO A 33 -6.24 -0.88 -1.66
N ASP A 34 -5.98 -1.71 -2.67
CA ASP A 34 -6.79 -1.87 -3.87
C ASP A 34 -7.87 -2.94 -3.75
N SER A 35 -7.87 -3.72 -2.68
CA SER A 35 -8.75 -4.89 -2.49
C SER A 35 -10.10 -4.54 -1.85
N GLY A 36 -10.61 -3.32 -2.07
CA GLY A 36 -11.91 -2.90 -1.57
C GLY A 36 -13.06 -3.74 -2.15
N VAL A 37 -14.12 -3.96 -1.38
CA VAL A 37 -15.30 -4.71 -1.84
C VAL A 37 -16.22 -3.78 -2.62
N PRO A 38 -16.52 -4.04 -3.91
CA PRO A 38 -17.43 -3.20 -4.68
C PRO A 38 -18.87 -3.36 -4.18
N ASN A 39 -19.68 -2.31 -4.33
CA ASN A 39 -21.13 -2.42 -4.26
C ASN A 39 -21.71 -3.11 -5.52
N GLU A 40 -23.02 -3.36 -5.54
CA GLU A 40 -23.68 -4.14 -6.61
C GLU A 40 -23.43 -3.62 -8.03
N ASP A 41 -23.34 -2.30 -8.20
CA ASP A 41 -23.14 -1.63 -9.49
C ASP A 41 -21.69 -1.20 -9.75
N TRP A 42 -20.75 -1.56 -8.85
CA TRP A 42 -19.33 -1.22 -8.93
C TRP A 42 -19.00 0.29 -8.92
N SER A 43 -19.96 1.15 -8.57
CA SER A 43 -19.74 2.60 -8.49
C SER A 43 -18.97 3.02 -7.23
N SER A 44 -18.96 2.19 -6.19
CA SER A 44 -18.26 2.46 -4.94
C SER A 44 -17.65 1.21 -4.32
N PHE A 45 -16.62 1.43 -3.49
CA PHE A 45 -15.89 0.36 -2.81
C PHE A 45 -15.92 0.58 -1.30
N ASN A 46 -15.97 -0.51 -0.54
CA ASN A 46 -15.91 -0.51 0.91
C ASN A 46 -14.69 -1.32 1.41
N PRO A 47 -13.78 -0.72 2.20
CA PRO A 47 -13.74 0.69 2.57
C PRO A 47 -13.49 1.61 1.36
N PRO A 48 -13.90 2.90 1.44
CA PRO A 48 -13.67 3.85 0.36
C PRO A 48 -12.18 4.06 0.08
N LYS A 49 -11.86 4.33 -1.19
CA LYS A 49 -10.51 4.65 -1.64
C LYS A 49 -9.81 5.74 -0.83
N LYS A 50 -10.56 6.77 -0.39
CA LYS A 50 -10.03 7.85 0.46
C LYS A 50 -9.39 7.30 1.75
N ILE A 51 -9.94 6.21 2.28
CA ILE A 51 -9.44 5.53 3.47
C ILE A 51 -8.26 4.61 3.13
N THR A 52 -8.38 3.78 2.08
CA THR A 52 -7.34 2.80 1.75
C THR A 52 -6.07 3.42 1.17
N HIS A 53 -6.19 4.53 0.46
CA HIS A 53 -5.05 5.22 -0.15
C HIS A 53 -4.60 6.44 0.66
N TRP A 54 -5.07 6.56 1.92
CA TRP A 54 -4.63 7.63 2.82
C TRP A 54 -4.74 9.03 2.20
N ILE A 55 -5.85 9.28 1.52
CA ILE A 55 -6.05 10.51 0.77
C ILE A 55 -6.45 11.63 1.74
N ASN A 56 -5.63 12.67 1.80
CA ASN A 56 -5.86 13.84 2.65
C ASN A 56 -6.92 14.80 2.07
N GLU A 57 -7.15 15.93 2.74
CA GLU A 57 -8.15 16.93 2.32
C GLU A 57 -7.79 17.62 1.00
N GLU A 58 -6.50 17.66 0.66
CA GLU A 58 -5.96 18.20 -0.59
C GLU A 58 -5.96 17.16 -1.74
N ASN A 59 -6.57 16.00 -1.51
CA ASN A 59 -6.66 14.90 -2.46
C ASN A 59 -5.30 14.24 -2.83
N ASN A 60 -4.30 14.41 -1.96
CA ASN A 60 -2.98 13.79 -2.07
C ASN A 60 -2.89 12.53 -1.19
N ILE A 61 -2.05 11.57 -1.58
CA ILE A 61 -1.74 10.38 -0.76
C ILE A 61 -0.78 10.81 0.36
N ASP A 62 -1.15 10.57 1.61
CA ASP A 62 -0.39 10.93 2.80
C ASP A 62 0.35 9.71 3.38
N ALA A 63 1.39 9.27 2.66
CA ALA A 63 2.19 8.11 3.04
C ALA A 63 3.01 8.37 4.32
N GLU A 64 3.45 9.62 4.55
CA GLU A 64 4.19 9.99 5.76
C GLU A 64 3.35 9.79 7.02
N ARG A 65 2.09 10.23 7.01
CA ARG A 65 1.19 10.00 8.15
C ARG A 65 0.89 8.53 8.36
N PHE A 66 0.83 7.72 7.30
CA PHE A 66 0.73 6.27 7.43
C PHE A 66 1.95 5.68 8.15
N PHE A 67 3.15 6.06 7.71
CA PHE A 67 4.41 5.62 8.29
C PHE A 67 4.52 6.00 9.76
N ASP A 68 4.25 7.27 10.09
CA ASP A 68 4.30 7.77 11.47
C ASP A 68 3.31 7.05 12.38
N LYS A 69 2.13 6.69 11.86
CA LYS A 69 1.09 6.02 12.65
C LYS A 69 1.37 4.53 12.88
N TYR A 70 1.83 3.81 11.85
CA TYR A 70 1.85 2.34 11.90
C TYR A 70 3.24 1.72 11.91
N ILE A 71 4.27 2.41 11.42
CA ILE A 71 5.62 1.86 11.30
C ILE A 71 6.54 2.47 12.36
N LYS A 72 6.57 3.80 12.45
CA LYS A 72 7.48 4.51 13.35
C LYS A 72 7.20 4.16 14.80
N ASN A 73 8.25 3.73 15.51
CA ASN A 73 8.21 3.38 16.93
C ASN A 73 7.14 2.34 17.31
N ASN A 74 6.71 1.50 16.36
CA ASN A 74 5.67 0.51 16.59
C ASN A 74 6.27 -0.90 16.58
N PHE A 75 6.20 -1.59 17.72
CA PHE A 75 6.62 -2.99 17.79
C PHE A 75 5.48 -3.88 17.27
N MET A 76 5.79 -4.68 16.26
CA MET A 76 4.82 -5.56 15.60
C MET A 76 5.42 -6.95 15.41
N GLU A 77 4.56 -7.95 15.49
CA GLU A 77 4.90 -9.31 15.06
C GLU A 77 5.34 -9.32 13.59
N TYR A 78 6.26 -10.23 13.24
CA TYR A 78 6.97 -10.29 11.96
C TYR A 78 6.07 -10.16 10.72
N SER A 79 5.02 -10.99 10.61
CA SER A 79 4.09 -10.94 9.47
C SER A 79 3.28 -9.65 9.42
N LYS A 80 2.91 -9.10 10.59
CA LYS A 80 2.18 -7.83 10.66
C LYS A 80 3.06 -6.67 10.23
N TYR A 81 4.32 -6.64 10.69
CA TYR A 81 5.30 -5.65 10.22
C TYR A 81 5.46 -5.72 8.70
N SER A 82 5.66 -6.93 8.15
CA SER A 82 5.83 -7.16 6.72
C SER A 82 4.61 -6.69 5.91
N TYR A 83 3.40 -6.98 6.37
CA TYR A 83 2.16 -6.48 5.74
C TYR A 83 2.07 -4.96 5.78
N VAL A 84 2.30 -4.33 6.93
CA VAL A 84 2.20 -2.87 7.09
C VAL A 84 3.27 -2.18 6.24
N LEU A 85 4.48 -2.73 6.16
CA LEU A 85 5.52 -2.22 5.29
C LEU A 85 5.12 -2.35 3.81
N GLY A 86 4.56 -3.50 3.40
CA GLY A 86 4.06 -3.67 2.03
C GLY A 86 2.97 -2.66 1.67
N TYR A 87 2.06 -2.36 2.60
CA TYR A 87 1.04 -1.32 2.44
C TYR A 87 1.68 0.06 2.27
N TYR A 88 2.70 0.38 3.05
CA TYR A 88 3.43 1.64 2.89
C TYR A 88 4.12 1.73 1.52
N ILE A 89 4.74 0.65 1.04
CA ILE A 89 5.34 0.59 -0.31
C ILE A 89 4.28 0.77 -1.41
N HIS A 90 3.06 0.25 -1.23
CA HIS A 90 1.96 0.54 -2.14
C HIS A 90 1.71 2.06 -2.25
N LEU A 91 1.58 2.76 -1.12
CA LEU A 91 1.32 4.20 -1.12
C LEU A 91 2.45 4.98 -1.81
N LEU A 92 3.71 4.63 -1.54
CA LEU A 92 4.87 5.25 -2.19
C LEU A 92 4.88 4.99 -3.69
N THR A 93 4.63 3.74 -4.09
CA THR A 93 4.53 3.36 -5.51
C THR A 93 3.51 4.23 -6.23
N ASP A 94 2.36 4.45 -5.61
CA ASP A 94 1.27 5.23 -6.18
C ASP A 94 1.58 6.73 -6.31
N ILE A 95 2.37 7.27 -5.37
CA ILE A 95 2.88 8.64 -5.41
C ILE A 95 3.86 8.80 -6.59
N GLU A 96 4.88 7.94 -6.66
CA GLU A 96 5.92 8.01 -7.69
C GLU A 96 5.35 7.74 -9.10
N TRP A 97 4.39 6.81 -9.22
CA TRP A 97 3.76 6.54 -10.51
C TRP A 97 2.98 7.74 -11.05
N ARG A 98 2.37 8.54 -10.16
CA ARG A 98 1.64 9.75 -10.55
C ARG A 98 2.56 10.90 -10.97
N SER A 99 3.80 10.97 -10.48
CA SER A 99 4.74 12.01 -10.91
C SER A 99 5.31 11.74 -12.30
N GLU A 100 5.44 10.48 -12.71
CA GLU A 100 5.92 10.09 -14.06
C GLU A 100 4.87 10.29 -15.17
N GLU A 101 3.60 10.49 -14.81
CA GLU A 101 2.52 10.80 -15.77
C GLU A 101 2.39 12.32 -16.06
N ARG A 102 3.24 13.17 -15.47
CA ARG A 102 3.26 14.63 -15.65
C ARG A 102 4.43 15.09 -16.50
#